data_AF-A0A8T6HS55-F1
#
_entry.id   AF-A0A8T6HS55-F1
#
_cell.length_a   1.000
_cell.length_b   1.000
_cell.length_c   1.000
_cell.angle_alpha   90.00
_cell.angle_beta   90.00
_cell.angle_gamma   90.00
#
_symmetry.space_group_name_H-M   'P 1'
#
loop_
_entity.id
_entity.type
_entity.pdbx_description
1 polymer ?
#
loop_
_entity_poly.entity_id
_entity_poly.type
_entity_poly.pdbx_seq_one_letter_code
_entity_poly.pdbx_strand_id
1 'polypeptide(L)'
;MLQPPPPFLVERVHELDLSPGLTGLCVGYELGSWRRDQFAEHVLEWIPEFALSWSEADGLHAGNATQLIRRAAQRVYSTDTYAKRGEFGELFLHIAIRQVFQTIPAVSKIYFKDTPNDVVKGFDCVHVVVHDA
;
A
#
# COMPACT_ATOMS: atom_id res chain seq x y z
N MET A 1 -3.99 14.96 -2.37
CA MET A 1 -3.59 13.55 -2.21
C MET A 1 -2.29 13.51 -1.46
N LEU A 2 -2.09 12.53 -0.56
CA LEU A 2 -0.82 12.41 0.17
C LEU A 2 0.32 12.22 -0.83
N GLN A 3 1.47 12.83 -0.55
CA GLN A 3 2.66 12.56 -1.34
C GLN A 3 3.16 11.16 -1.01
N PRO A 4 3.43 10.30 -2.01
CA PRO A 4 3.96 8.98 -1.75
C PRO A 4 5.38 9.07 -1.18
N PRO A 5 5.78 8.12 -0.33
CA PRO A 5 7.17 8.01 0.11
C PRO A 5 8.14 7.84 -1.07
N PRO A 6 9.43 8.23 -0.92
CA PRO A 6 10.44 7.99 -1.92
C PRO A 6 10.55 6.50 -2.29
N PRO A 7 10.91 6.16 -3.54
CA PRO A 7 11.08 4.77 -3.95
C PRO A 7 12.08 4.01 -3.06
N PHE A 8 11.69 2.81 -2.64
CA PHE A 8 12.55 1.93 -1.84
C PHE A 8 12.87 0.62 -2.56
N LEU A 9 11.89 0.06 -3.27
CA LEU A 9 12.03 -1.21 -3.98
C LEU A 9 12.88 -1.02 -5.23
N VAL A 10 13.83 -1.92 -5.43
CA VAL A 10 14.70 -1.94 -6.60
C VAL A 10 14.08 -2.85 -7.64
N GLU A 11 13.82 -2.30 -8.82
CA GLU A 11 13.43 -3.09 -9.99
C GLU A 11 14.59 -3.98 -10.46
N ARG A 12 14.32 -5.27 -10.63
CA ARG A 12 15.29 -6.26 -11.14
C ARG A 12 14.95 -6.73 -12.54
N VAL A 13 13.65 -6.74 -12.86
CA VAL A 13 13.09 -7.11 -14.16
C VAL A 13 11.85 -6.25 -14.36
N HIS A 14 11.67 -5.72 -15.56
CA HIS A 14 10.45 -5.01 -15.96
C HIS A 14 10.24 -5.16 -17.46
N GLU A 15 9.43 -6.15 -17.81
CA GLU A 15 9.18 -6.59 -19.18
C GLU A 15 7.66 -6.54 -19.41
N LEU A 16 7.17 -5.39 -19.86
CA LEU A 16 5.74 -5.14 -20.07
C LEU A 16 5.24 -5.61 -21.44
N ASP A 17 6.15 -5.98 -22.34
CA ASP A 17 5.87 -6.55 -23.65
C ASP A 17 5.49 -8.04 -23.59
N LEU A 18 5.73 -8.71 -22.46
CA LEU A 18 5.26 -10.06 -22.19
C LEU A 18 3.73 -10.10 -21.98
N SER A 19 3.14 -11.31 -22.14
CA SER A 19 1.73 -11.56 -21.86
C SER A 19 1.57 -12.76 -20.90
N PRO A 20 1.31 -12.52 -19.59
CA PRO A 20 1.22 -11.21 -18.93
C PRO A 20 2.60 -10.54 -18.77
N GLY A 21 2.60 -9.21 -18.66
CA GLY A 21 3.80 -8.43 -18.32
C GLY A 21 4.40 -8.88 -16.98
N LEU A 22 5.72 -8.74 -16.83
CA LEU A 22 6.45 -9.14 -15.64
C LEU A 22 7.17 -7.95 -15.01
N THR A 23 7.03 -7.79 -13.71
CA THR A 23 7.88 -6.86 -12.94
C THR A 23 8.37 -7.56 -11.68
N GLY A 24 9.70 -7.66 -11.55
CA GLY A 24 10.37 -8.22 -10.38
C GLY A 24 10.95 -7.11 -9.52
N LEU A 25 10.49 -7.02 -8.27
CA LEU A 25 10.95 -6.02 -7.30
C LEU A 25 11.77 -6.68 -6.19
N CYS A 26 12.76 -5.96 -5.68
CA CYS A 26 13.66 -6.43 -4.64
C CYS A 26 13.82 -5.38 -3.54
N VAL A 27 13.73 -5.79 -2.29
CA VAL A 27 13.97 -4.91 -1.12
C VAL A 27 15.44 -4.48 -0.98
N GLY A 28 16.35 -5.19 -1.66
CA GLY A 28 17.79 -4.98 -1.61
C GLY A 28 18.48 -5.91 -0.60
N TYR A 29 19.67 -6.37 -0.99
CA TYR A 29 20.54 -7.24 -0.19
C TYR A 29 21.97 -6.75 -0.34
N GLU A 30 22.64 -6.51 0.78
CA GLU A 30 23.99 -5.98 0.81
C GLU A 30 24.76 -6.58 1.99
N LEU A 31 26.03 -6.92 1.76
CA LEU A 31 26.94 -7.43 2.78
C LEU A 31 26.37 -8.59 3.62
N GLY A 32 25.69 -9.54 2.97
CA GLY A 32 25.14 -10.69 3.66
C GLY A 32 23.79 -10.45 4.36
N SER A 33 23.19 -9.26 4.20
CA SER A 33 22.01 -8.84 4.95
C SER A 33 20.93 -8.24 4.05
N TRP A 34 19.68 -8.61 4.30
CA TRP A 34 18.52 -7.98 3.68
C TRP A 34 18.22 -6.65 4.36
N ARG A 35 17.72 -5.67 3.60
CA ARG A 35 17.22 -4.39 4.13
C ARG A 35 15.84 -4.54 4.79
N ARG A 36 15.69 -5.55 5.65
CA ARG A 36 14.41 -5.96 6.25
C ARG A 36 13.81 -4.86 7.11
N ASP A 37 14.62 -4.29 8.00
CA ASP A 37 14.12 -3.33 8.98
C ASP A 37 13.72 -2.02 8.28
N GLN A 38 14.53 -1.57 7.32
CA GLN A 38 14.21 -0.41 6.49
C GLN A 38 12.99 -0.66 5.60
N PHE A 39 12.81 -1.89 5.10
CA PHE A 39 11.60 -2.24 4.36
C PHE A 39 10.36 -2.20 5.27
N ALA A 40 10.47 -2.67 6.51
CA ALA A 40 9.37 -2.59 7.47
C ALA A 40 9.00 -1.14 7.79
N GLU A 41 9.99 -0.27 8.00
CA GLU A 41 9.78 1.17 8.17
C GLU A 41 9.10 1.78 6.94
N HIS A 42 9.60 1.48 5.74
CA HIS A 42 9.01 1.96 4.49
C HIS A 42 7.54 1.53 4.35
N VAL A 43 7.22 0.26 4.65
CA VAL A 43 5.84 -0.24 4.63
C VAL A 43 4.94 0.54 5.59
N LEU A 44 5.43 0.96 6.75
CA LEU A 44 4.66 1.80 7.69
C LEU A 44 4.35 3.18 7.11
N GLU A 45 5.24 3.77 6.31
CA GLU A 45 5.03 5.06 5.64
C GLU A 45 3.85 5.03 4.65
N TRP A 46 3.51 3.85 4.11
CA TRP A 46 2.40 3.66 3.17
C TRP A 46 1.05 3.42 3.84
N ILE A 47 1.03 3.11 5.15
CA ILE A 47 -0.22 2.84 5.89
C ILE A 47 -1.25 4.00 5.77
N PRO A 48 -0.87 5.28 5.83
CA PRO A 48 -1.82 6.38 5.74
C PRO A 48 -2.51 6.42 4.38
N GLU A 49 -1.77 6.34 3.27
CA GLU A 49 -2.35 6.32 1.92
C GLU A 49 -3.18 5.04 1.69
N PHE A 50 -2.75 3.91 2.24
CA PHE A 50 -3.42 2.62 2.02
C PHE A 50 -4.74 2.49 2.79
N ALA A 51 -4.82 3.05 4.00
CA ALA A 51 -5.91 2.77 4.95
C ALA A 51 -6.78 3.98 5.34
N LEU A 52 -6.41 5.21 4.98
CA LEU A 52 -7.28 6.39 5.13
C LEU A 52 -8.14 6.62 3.90
N SER A 53 -9.43 6.87 4.09
CA SER A 53 -10.28 7.29 2.98
C SER A 53 -9.81 8.62 2.39
N TRP A 54 -10.28 8.96 1.18
CA TRP A 54 -9.92 10.21 0.53
C TRP A 54 -10.18 11.44 1.42
N SER A 55 -11.34 11.51 2.08
CA SER A 55 -11.68 12.64 2.96
C SER A 55 -10.83 12.69 4.23
N GLU A 56 -10.44 11.53 4.76
CA GLU A 56 -9.55 11.43 5.91
C GLU A 56 -8.12 11.86 5.56
N ALA A 57 -7.63 11.47 4.37
CA ALA A 57 -6.32 11.84 3.87
C ALA A 57 -6.24 13.33 3.49
N ASP A 58 -7.30 13.88 2.88
CA ASP A 58 -7.39 15.30 2.51
C ASP A 58 -7.48 16.21 3.74
N GLY A 59 -8.21 15.77 4.78
CA GLY A 59 -8.33 16.48 6.06
C GLY A 59 -7.14 16.30 7.01
N LEU A 60 -6.08 15.58 6.62
CA LEU A 60 -4.95 15.29 7.49
C LEU A 60 -4.11 16.57 7.74
N HIS A 61 -3.97 16.94 9.00
CA HIS A 61 -3.20 18.09 9.45
C HIS A 61 -2.55 17.83 10.82
N ALA A 62 -1.61 18.68 11.25
CA ALA A 62 -0.86 18.48 12.49
C ALA A 62 -1.75 18.21 13.73
N GLY A 63 -2.88 18.91 13.85
CA GLY A 63 -3.84 18.71 14.96
C GLY A 63 -4.60 17.38 15.01
N ASN A 64 -4.68 16.60 13.92
CA ASN A 64 -5.39 15.31 13.88
C ASN A 64 -4.52 14.13 13.42
N ALA A 65 -3.29 14.39 12.98
CA ALA A 65 -2.39 13.39 12.40
C ALA A 65 -2.23 12.15 13.29
N THR A 66 -1.93 12.34 14.59
CA THR A 66 -1.73 11.20 15.50
C THR A 66 -2.97 10.28 15.58
N GLN A 67 -4.17 10.86 15.57
CA GLN A 67 -5.42 10.09 15.61
C GLN A 67 -5.65 9.34 14.30
N LEU A 68 -5.48 10.01 13.16
CA LEU A 68 -5.68 9.42 11.84
C LEU A 68 -4.67 8.29 11.57
N ILE A 69 -3.39 8.51 11.85
CA ILE A 69 -2.33 7.51 11.69
C ILE A 69 -2.61 6.28 12.57
N ARG A 70 -3.02 6.50 13.83
CA ARG A 70 -3.39 5.39 14.74
C ARG A 70 -4.56 4.59 14.18
N ARG A 71 -5.59 5.24 13.65
CA ARG A 71 -6.75 4.56 13.06
C ARG A 71 -6.37 3.78 11.79
N ALA A 72 -5.55 4.38 10.91
CA ALA A 72 -5.03 3.71 9.72
C ALA A 72 -4.26 2.45 10.09
N ALA A 73 -3.37 2.54 11.09
CA ALA A 73 -2.67 1.39 11.64
C ALA A 73 -3.65 0.35 12.20
N GLN A 74 -4.64 0.75 13.00
CA GLN A 74 -5.65 -0.20 13.50
C GLN A 74 -6.35 -0.95 12.36
N ARG A 75 -6.74 -0.30 11.27
CA ARG A 75 -7.36 -0.98 10.11
C ARG A 75 -6.46 -2.07 9.51
N VAL A 76 -5.14 -1.83 9.45
CA VAL A 76 -4.15 -2.81 8.96
C VAL A 76 -3.80 -3.88 10.01
N TYR A 77 -3.87 -3.55 11.30
CA TYR A 77 -3.37 -4.39 12.39
C TYR A 77 -4.44 -5.07 13.27
N SER A 78 -5.74 -4.86 13.08
CA SER A 78 -6.78 -5.34 14.01
C SER A 78 -7.25 -6.78 13.81
N THR A 79 -6.72 -7.54 12.83
CA THR A 79 -7.16 -8.93 12.64
C THR A 79 -6.50 -9.87 13.65
N ASP A 80 -7.29 -10.44 14.56
CA ASP A 80 -6.87 -11.28 15.72
C ASP A 80 -6.10 -12.56 15.40
N THR A 81 -5.82 -12.84 14.13
CA THR A 81 -5.02 -13.99 13.70
C THR A 81 -3.91 -13.53 12.76
N TYR A 82 -2.75 -13.19 13.34
CA TYR A 82 -1.52 -12.81 12.63
C TYR A 82 -1.12 -13.79 11.49
N ALA A 83 -1.53 -15.06 11.59
CA ALA A 83 -1.15 -16.12 10.65
C ALA A 83 -1.91 -16.14 9.31
N LYS A 84 -2.94 -15.29 9.11
CA LYS A 84 -3.82 -15.34 7.91
C LYS A 84 -4.01 -13.99 7.19
N ARG A 85 -3.05 -13.06 7.27
CA ARG A 85 -3.24 -11.70 6.75
C ARG A 85 -2.93 -11.54 5.27
N GLY A 86 -3.98 -11.60 4.44
CA GLY A 86 -3.95 -11.07 3.07
C GLY A 86 -3.70 -9.54 3.02
N GLU A 87 -4.00 -8.82 4.09
CA GLU A 87 -3.89 -7.34 4.19
C GLU A 87 -2.47 -6.82 3.91
N PHE A 88 -1.43 -7.52 4.38
CA PHE A 88 -0.05 -7.15 4.04
C PHE A 88 0.32 -7.45 2.60
N GLY A 89 -0.24 -8.51 2.02
CA GLY A 89 -0.08 -8.81 0.60
C GLY A 89 -0.68 -7.69 -0.26
N GLU A 90 -1.87 -7.22 0.11
CA GLU A 90 -2.52 -6.07 -0.53
C GLU A 90 -1.71 -4.78 -0.36
N LEU A 91 -1.17 -4.52 0.83
CA LEU A 91 -0.29 -3.38 1.08
C LEU A 91 0.99 -3.46 0.24
N PHE A 92 1.65 -4.62 0.16
CA PHE A 92 2.83 -4.79 -0.68
C PHE A 92 2.51 -4.63 -2.16
N LEU A 93 1.37 -5.14 -2.61
CA LEU A 93 0.87 -4.95 -3.97
C LEU A 93 0.61 -3.48 -4.27
N HIS A 94 -0.03 -2.76 -3.34
CA HIS A 94 -0.25 -1.33 -3.44
C HIS A 94 1.07 -0.57 -3.60
N ILE A 95 2.07 -0.83 -2.74
CA ILE A 95 3.40 -0.21 -2.83
C ILE A 95 4.04 -0.47 -4.19
N ALA A 96 4.03 -1.73 -4.65
CA ALA A 96 4.59 -2.11 -5.94
C ALA A 96 3.94 -1.35 -7.10
N ILE A 97 2.60 -1.35 -7.17
CA ILE A 97 1.85 -0.69 -8.25
C ILE A 97 2.02 0.84 -8.19
N ARG A 98 2.00 1.43 -6.99
CA ARG A 98 2.22 2.88 -6.81
C ARG A 98 3.61 3.30 -7.26
N GLN A 99 4.64 2.55 -6.87
CA GLN A 99 6.02 2.90 -7.18
C GLN A 99 6.35 2.68 -8.66
N VAL A 100 5.92 1.57 -9.26
CA VAL A 100 6.28 1.23 -10.64
C VAL A 100 5.48 2.09 -11.64
N PHE A 101 4.18 2.21 -11.44
CA PHE A 101 3.29 2.81 -12.43
C PHE A 101 2.82 4.22 -12.08
N GLN A 102 3.28 4.80 -10.96
CA GLN A 102 2.94 6.16 -10.54
C GLN A 102 1.43 6.45 -10.58
N THR A 103 0.64 5.46 -10.14
CA THR A 103 -0.83 5.43 -10.29
C THR A 103 -1.56 6.44 -9.37
N ILE A 104 -2.86 6.27 -9.19
CA ILE A 104 -3.69 6.89 -8.15
C ILE A 104 -4.55 5.74 -7.59
N PRO A 105 -4.53 5.46 -6.27
CA PRO A 105 -5.40 4.43 -5.71
C PRO A 105 -6.87 4.87 -5.83
N ALA A 106 -7.70 4.04 -6.45
CA ALA A 106 -9.12 4.31 -6.65
C ALA A 106 -10.00 3.57 -5.63
N VAL A 107 -9.66 2.31 -5.32
CA VAL A 107 -10.35 1.49 -4.32
C VAL A 107 -9.33 0.65 -3.55
N SER A 108 -9.30 0.80 -2.22
CA SER A 108 -8.68 -0.16 -1.31
C SER A 108 -9.78 -0.88 -0.55
N LYS A 109 -9.76 -2.22 -0.56
CA LYS A 109 -10.76 -3.05 0.13
C LYS A 109 -10.81 -2.78 1.63
N ILE A 110 -9.70 -2.31 2.20
CA ILE A 110 -9.60 -1.93 3.61
C ILE A 110 -10.49 -0.74 3.97
N TYR A 111 -10.86 0.12 3.00
CA TYR A 111 -11.81 1.22 3.22
C TYR A 111 -13.22 0.73 3.49
N PHE A 112 -13.63 -0.36 2.84
CA PHE A 112 -15.00 -0.86 2.89
C PHE A 112 -15.21 -1.89 4.01
N LYS A 113 -14.13 -2.28 4.71
CA LYS A 113 -14.13 -3.30 5.78
C LYS A 113 -14.50 -2.73 7.16
N ASP A 114 -15.06 -1.52 7.24
CA ASP A 114 -15.46 -0.87 8.51
C ASP A 114 -16.70 -1.55 9.19
N THR A 115 -17.32 -2.58 8.59
CA THR A 115 -18.43 -3.34 9.19
C THR A 115 -18.01 -4.78 9.55
N PRO A 116 -18.13 -5.23 10.83
CA PRO A 116 -17.64 -6.54 11.27
C PRO A 116 -18.23 -7.79 10.61
N ASN A 117 -19.36 -7.65 9.89
CA ASN A 117 -20.19 -8.78 9.48
C ASN A 117 -20.42 -8.89 7.96
N ASP A 118 -19.70 -8.09 7.14
CA ASP A 118 -19.79 -8.18 5.69
C ASP A 118 -18.47 -8.64 5.08
N VAL A 119 -18.53 -9.75 4.35
CA VAL A 119 -17.44 -10.15 3.47
C VAL A 119 -17.49 -9.19 2.28
N VAL A 120 -16.68 -8.13 2.31
CA VAL A 120 -16.58 -7.17 1.20
C VAL A 120 -16.19 -7.94 -0.06
N LYS A 121 -17.18 -8.20 -0.92
CA LYS A 121 -16.96 -8.68 -2.29
C LYS A 121 -16.53 -7.47 -3.11
N GLY A 122 -15.23 -7.34 -3.36
CA GLY A 122 -14.66 -6.21 -4.06
C GLY A 122 -13.23 -6.50 -4.51
N PHE A 123 -12.75 -5.69 -5.45
CA PHE A 123 -11.38 -5.75 -5.97
C PHE A 123 -10.38 -5.35 -4.87
N ASP A 124 -9.30 -6.11 -4.73
CA ASP A 124 -8.36 -5.97 -3.61
C ASP A 124 -7.46 -4.73 -3.72
N CYS A 125 -7.01 -4.38 -4.94
CA CYS A 125 -6.07 -3.29 -5.19
C CYS A 125 -6.33 -2.62 -6.55
N VAL A 126 -7.18 -1.58 -6.58
CA VAL A 126 -7.53 -0.87 -7.82
C VAL A 126 -6.81 0.46 -7.91
N HIS A 127 -6.08 0.61 -9.02
CA HIS A 127 -5.24 1.76 -9.31
C HIS A 127 -5.57 2.29 -10.71
N VAL A 128 -5.52 3.60 -10.88
CA VAL A 128 -5.73 4.26 -12.17
C VAL A 128 -4.49 5.07 -12.55
N VAL A 129 -4.25 5.21 -13.85
CA VAL A 129 -3.23 6.11 -14.41
C VAL A 129 -3.96 7.14 -15.24
N VAL A 130 -3.61 8.41 -15.06
CA VAL A 130 -4.12 9.48 -15.93
C VAL A 130 -3.27 9.49 -17.19
N HIS A 131 -3.90 9.32 -18.34
CA HIS A 131 -3.27 9.51 -19.65
C HIS A 131 -3.81 10.82 -20.23
N ASP A 132 -2.91 11.71 -20.61
CA ASP A 132 -3.29 12.85 -21.45
C ASP A 132 -3.68 12.31 -22.84
N ALA A 133 -4.85 12.74 -23.31
CA ALA A 133 -5.43 12.32 -24.60
C ALA A 133 -4.81 13.07 -25.78
#